data_AF-A0A2Z7DFF4-F1
#
_entry.id   AF-A0A2Z7DFF4-F1
#
_cell.length_a   1.000
_cell.length_b   1.000
_cell.length_c   1.000
_cell.angle_alpha   90.00
_cell.angle_beta   90.00
_cell.angle_gamma   90.00
#
_symmetry.space_group_name_H-M   'P 1'
#
loop_
_entity.id
_entity.type
_entity.pdbx_description
1 polymer ?
#
loop_
_entity_poly.entity_id
_entity_poly.type
_entity_poly.pdbx_seq_one_letter_code
_entity_poly.pdbx_strand_id
1 'polypeptide(L)'
;MGKGTGSFGKRRNKTHTLCVRCGRRSFHLQKSRCSACAYPAARKRTYNWSVKAIRRKTTGTGRMRYLRHVPRRFKTNFREGVLKLHQGRRQQQLLFDSLVKLVLIAVLLIGIFEASRTIKF
;
A
#
# COMPACT_ATOMS: atom_id res chain seq x y z
N MET A 1 -28.89 -44.85 -27.21
CA MET A 1 -29.48 -43.56 -27.65
C MET A 1 -30.19 -42.95 -26.43
N GLY A 2 -29.78 -41.80 -25.91
CA GLY A 2 -30.38 -41.25 -24.68
C GLY A 2 -29.59 -40.11 -24.02
N LYS A 3 -30.23 -39.44 -23.05
CA LYS A 3 -29.61 -38.43 -22.16
C LYS A 3 -28.57 -39.10 -21.24
N GLY A 4 -27.67 -38.32 -20.64
CA GLY A 4 -26.70 -38.83 -19.66
C GLY A 4 -25.37 -39.25 -20.29
N THR A 5 -24.87 -40.45 -19.98
CA THR A 5 -23.49 -40.90 -20.21
C THR A 5 -22.97 -40.66 -21.63
N GLY A 6 -23.71 -41.09 -22.66
CA GLY A 6 -23.29 -40.88 -24.06
C GLY A 6 -23.24 -39.41 -24.50
N SER A 7 -23.96 -38.52 -23.81
CA SER A 7 -23.94 -37.07 -24.08
C SER A 7 -22.72 -36.36 -23.45
N PHE A 8 -22.17 -36.88 -22.34
CA PHE A 8 -21.01 -36.28 -21.67
C PHE A 8 -19.73 -36.44 -22.49
N GLY A 9 -19.54 -37.59 -23.16
CA GLY A 9 -18.39 -37.83 -24.04
C GLY A 9 -18.28 -36.85 -25.21
N LYS A 10 -19.39 -36.21 -25.62
CA LYS A 10 -19.44 -35.25 -26.73
C LYS A 10 -19.12 -33.80 -26.32
N ARG A 11 -18.84 -33.50 -25.04
CA ARG A 11 -18.68 -32.13 -24.49
C ARG A 11 -17.28 -31.50 -24.74
N ARG A 12 -16.83 -31.51 -26.00
CA ARG A 12 -15.54 -30.91 -26.42
C ARG A 12 -15.61 -29.40 -26.66
N ASN A 13 -16.72 -28.90 -27.19
CA ASN A 13 -16.90 -27.49 -27.51
C ASN A 13 -17.13 -26.65 -26.24
N LYS A 14 -16.43 -25.52 -26.11
CA LYS A 14 -16.53 -24.64 -24.94
C LYS A 14 -17.45 -23.47 -25.25
N THR A 15 -18.44 -23.25 -24.39
CA THR A 15 -19.31 -22.07 -24.46
C THR A 15 -18.73 -20.89 -23.67
N HIS A 16 -18.11 -21.17 -22.52
CA HIS A 16 -17.60 -20.16 -21.58
C HIS A 16 -16.08 -20.22 -21.39
N THR A 17 -15.43 -19.07 -21.51
CA THR A 17 -14.00 -18.85 -21.23
C THR A 17 -13.79 -17.82 -20.11
N LEU A 18 -12.54 -17.59 -19.72
CA LEU A 18 -12.18 -16.58 -18.72
C LEU A 18 -12.50 -15.17 -19.22
N CYS A 19 -13.16 -14.38 -18.38
CA CYS A 19 -13.46 -12.98 -18.67
C CYS A 19 -12.33 -12.07 -18.19
N VAL A 20 -11.82 -11.20 -19.08
CA VAL A 20 -10.76 -10.22 -18.79
C VAL A 20 -11.09 -9.32 -17.59
N ARG A 21 -12.34 -8.85 -17.48
CA ARG A 21 -12.74 -7.91 -16.41
C ARG A 21 -12.85 -8.53 -15.03
N CYS A 22 -13.41 -9.75 -14.92
CA CYS A 22 -13.76 -10.35 -13.62
C CYS A 22 -12.99 -11.62 -13.27
N GLY A 23 -12.17 -12.16 -14.17
CA GLY A 23 -11.38 -13.37 -13.97
C GLY A 23 -12.20 -14.66 -13.83
N ARG A 24 -13.53 -14.62 -14.03
CA ARG A 24 -14.40 -15.81 -13.94
C ARG A 24 -14.56 -16.47 -15.30
N ARG A 25 -14.66 -17.80 -15.33
CA ARG A 25 -15.04 -18.59 -16.52
C ARG A 25 -16.53 -18.39 -16.82
N SER A 26 -16.86 -17.26 -17.42
CA SER A 26 -18.25 -16.81 -17.64
C SER A 26 -18.41 -15.99 -18.92
N PHE A 27 -17.34 -15.82 -19.70
CA PHE A 27 -17.40 -15.13 -20.98
C PHE A 27 -17.95 -16.07 -22.05
N HIS A 28 -19.13 -15.77 -22.59
CA HIS A 28 -19.72 -16.57 -23.66
C HIS A 28 -19.07 -16.22 -25.00
N LEU A 29 -18.43 -17.20 -25.65
CA LEU A 29 -17.66 -16.99 -26.88
C LEU A 29 -18.53 -16.50 -28.04
N GLN A 30 -19.58 -17.24 -28.40
CA GLN A 30 -20.42 -16.89 -29.56
C GLN A 30 -21.18 -15.56 -29.40
N LYS A 31 -21.63 -15.24 -28.18
CA LYS A 31 -22.42 -14.03 -27.88
C LYS A 31 -21.53 -12.87 -27.42
N SER A 32 -20.22 -13.06 -27.37
CA SER A 32 -19.22 -12.09 -26.90
C SER A 32 -19.62 -11.36 -25.62
N ARG A 33 -20.24 -12.06 -24.65
CA ARG A 33 -20.82 -11.43 -23.45
C ARG A 33 -20.57 -12.24 -22.19
N CYS A 34 -20.14 -11.56 -21.13
CA CYS A 34 -19.92 -12.19 -19.83
C CYS A 34 -21.20 -12.31 -19.00
N SER A 35 -21.59 -13.52 -18.61
CA SER A 35 -22.75 -13.76 -17.74
C SER A 35 -22.52 -13.29 -16.29
N ALA A 36 -21.27 -13.07 -15.87
CA ALA A 36 -20.96 -12.62 -14.51
C ALA A 36 -20.95 -11.09 -14.37
N CYS A 37 -20.30 -10.37 -15.28
CA CYS A 37 -20.09 -8.92 -15.17
C CYS A 37 -20.63 -8.10 -16.35
N ALA A 38 -21.21 -8.76 -17.36
CA ALA A 38 -21.69 -8.17 -18.63
C ALA A 38 -20.64 -7.45 -19.49
N TYR A 39 -19.34 -7.75 -19.34
CA TYR A 39 -18.34 -7.37 -20.36
C TYR A 39 -18.85 -7.77 -21.75
N PRO A 40 -18.84 -6.88 -22.77
CA PRO A 40 -18.15 -5.58 -22.86
C PRO A 40 -18.89 -4.35 -22.29
N ALA A 41 -20.14 -4.45 -21.84
CA ALA A 41 -20.94 -3.31 -21.40
C ALA A 41 -20.20 -2.43 -20.35
N ALA A 42 -20.41 -1.11 -20.40
CA ALA A 42 -19.75 -0.16 -19.50
C ALA A 42 -20.10 -0.43 -18.03
N ARG A 43 -21.39 -0.61 -17.73
CA ARG A 43 -21.87 -0.91 -16.38
C ARG A 43 -21.64 -2.38 -16.01
N LYS A 44 -21.26 -2.62 -14.76
CA LYS A 44 -21.18 -3.99 -14.21
C LYS A 44 -22.60 -4.53 -13.99
N ARG A 45 -22.82 -5.79 -14.36
CA ARG A 45 -24.07 -6.50 -14.12
C ARG A 45 -24.31 -6.79 -12.63
N THR A 46 -25.41 -6.26 -12.08
CA THR A 46 -25.94 -6.53 -10.73
C THR A 46 -27.45 -6.68 -10.79
N TYR A 47 -28.00 -7.57 -9.95
CA TYR A 47 -29.45 -7.70 -9.77
C TYR A 47 -29.77 -7.80 -8.29
N ASN A 48 -30.81 -7.07 -7.87
CA ASN A 48 -31.19 -6.93 -6.47
C ASN A 48 -31.69 -8.26 -5.87
N TRP A 49 -32.31 -9.12 -6.68
CA TRP A 49 -32.75 -10.45 -6.24
C TRP A 49 -31.59 -11.39 -5.86
N SER A 50 -30.35 -11.07 -6.25
CA SER A 50 -29.19 -11.93 -6.01
C SER A 50 -28.20 -11.33 -4.99
N VAL A 51 -28.65 -11.18 -3.74
CA VAL A 51 -27.88 -10.58 -2.62
C VAL A 51 -26.49 -11.23 -2.44
N LYS A 52 -26.41 -12.56 -2.45
CA LYS A 52 -25.13 -13.29 -2.30
C LYS A 52 -24.13 -12.96 -3.41
N ALA A 53 -24.60 -12.76 -4.64
CA ALA A 53 -23.72 -12.41 -5.76
C ALA A 53 -23.23 -10.96 -5.68
N ILE A 54 -24.05 -10.04 -5.16
CA ILE A 54 -23.64 -8.66 -4.87
C ILE A 54 -22.52 -8.68 -3.83
N ARG A 55 -22.71 -9.37 -2.70
CA ARG A 55 -21.71 -9.47 -1.62
C ARG A 55 -20.34 -9.99 -2.09
N ARG A 56 -20.31 -10.97 -3.00
CA ARG A 56 -19.05 -11.53 -3.54
C ARG A 56 -18.27 -10.58 -4.47
N LYS A 57 -18.85 -9.45 -4.88
CA LYS A 57 -18.26 -8.51 -5.84
C LYS A 57 -18.20 -7.07 -5.33
N THR A 58 -18.80 -6.81 -4.17
CA THR A 58 -18.92 -5.47 -3.61
C THR A 58 -17.54 -4.88 -3.29
N THR A 59 -17.47 -3.55 -3.23
CA THR A 59 -16.27 -2.84 -2.76
C THR A 59 -15.95 -3.32 -1.34
N GLY A 60 -14.70 -3.72 -1.07
CA GLY A 60 -14.33 -4.35 0.20
C GLY A 60 -13.58 -5.68 0.03
N THR A 61 -13.91 -6.47 -0.99
CA THR A 61 -13.39 -7.84 -1.12
C THR A 61 -12.04 -7.94 -1.83
N GLY A 62 -11.54 -6.84 -2.39
CA GLY A 62 -10.32 -6.80 -3.20
C GLY A 62 -9.15 -6.11 -2.50
N ARG A 63 -8.06 -5.86 -3.25
CA ARG A 63 -6.85 -5.21 -2.72
C ARG A 63 -7.06 -3.78 -2.19
N MET A 64 -8.12 -3.09 -2.63
CA MET A 64 -8.48 -1.73 -2.22
C MET A 64 -7.29 -0.76 -2.13
N ARG A 65 -6.38 -0.78 -3.11
CA ARG A 65 -5.08 -0.09 -3.02
C ARG A 65 -5.21 1.38 -2.64
N TYR A 66 -6.14 2.11 -3.25
CA TYR A 66 -6.39 3.51 -2.92
C TYR A 66 -7.28 3.65 -1.67
N LEU A 67 -8.48 3.06 -1.72
CA LEU A 67 -9.50 3.20 -0.66
C LEU A 67 -9.02 2.73 0.71
N ARG A 68 -8.06 1.81 0.81
CA ARG A 68 -7.50 1.37 2.10
C ARG A 68 -6.77 2.50 2.83
N HIS A 69 -6.11 3.40 2.09
CA HIS A 69 -5.38 4.52 2.67
C HIS A 69 -6.24 5.76 2.89
N VAL A 70 -7.38 5.87 2.20
CA VAL A 70 -8.27 7.04 2.28
C VAL A 70 -8.76 7.31 3.71
N PRO A 71 -9.30 6.33 4.47
CA PRO A 71 -9.71 6.58 5.86
C PRO A 71 -8.57 7.04 6.77
N ARG A 72 -7.34 6.59 6.51
CA ARG A 72 -6.16 7.05 7.27
C ARG A 72 -5.85 8.52 6.99
N ARG A 73 -5.92 8.94 5.72
CA ARG A 73 -5.74 10.36 5.36
C ARG A 73 -6.92 11.23 5.82
N PHE A 74 -8.12 10.66 5.86
CA PHE A 74 -9.32 11.37 6.30
C PHE A 74 -9.17 11.84 7.75
N LYS A 75 -8.59 11.02 8.64
CA LYS A 75 -8.26 11.41 10.03
C LYS A 75 -7.34 12.63 10.13
N THR A 76 -6.54 12.90 9.11
CA THR A 76 -5.62 14.04 9.04
C THR A 76 -6.08 15.10 8.06
N ASN A 77 -7.37 15.11 7.67
CA ASN A 77 -7.96 16.04 6.70
C ASN A 77 -7.16 16.17 5.39
N PHE A 78 -6.60 15.06 4.90
CA PHE A 78 -5.80 15.02 3.66
C PHE A 78 -4.61 16.00 3.61
N ARG A 79 -4.01 16.34 4.76
CA ARG A 79 -2.78 17.13 4.81
C ARG A 79 -1.66 16.48 3.98
N GLU A 80 -1.00 17.26 3.14
CA GLU A 80 0.16 16.88 2.33
C GLU A 80 1.37 17.77 2.68
N GLY A 81 2.59 17.28 2.45
CA GLY A 81 3.81 18.11 2.58
C GLY A 81 4.28 18.47 4.00
N VAL A 82 3.63 18.00 5.06
CA VAL A 82 4.12 18.23 6.44
C VAL A 82 5.38 17.40 6.70
N LEU A 83 6.52 18.07 6.87
CA LEU A 83 7.73 17.43 7.40
C LEU A 83 7.40 16.91 8.79
N LYS A 84 7.59 15.60 9.01
CA LYS A 84 7.56 15.06 10.37
C LYS A 84 8.73 15.70 11.11
N LEU A 85 8.44 16.68 11.96
CA LEU A 85 9.43 17.24 12.85
C LEU A 85 9.94 16.08 13.72
N HIS A 86 11.18 15.63 13.50
CA HIS A 86 11.90 14.81 14.47
C HIS A 86 12.24 15.74 15.65
N GLN A 87 11.28 15.98 16.54
CA GLN A 87 11.35 17.03 17.57
C GLN A 87 12.40 16.81 18.69
N GLY A 88 13.31 15.83 18.60
CA GLY A 88 14.08 15.42 19.78
C GLY A 88 15.59 15.26 19.65
N ARG A 89 16.22 15.36 18.48
CA ARG A 89 17.67 15.06 18.37
C ARG A 89 18.60 16.26 18.22
N ARG A 90 18.12 17.36 17.62
CA ARG A 90 19.01 18.50 17.31
C ARG A 90 19.43 19.31 18.54
N GLN A 91 18.54 19.48 19.53
CA GLN A 91 18.84 20.29 20.72
C GLN A 91 19.80 19.58 21.68
N GLN A 92 19.68 18.25 21.84
CA GLN A 92 20.64 17.46 22.63
C GLN A 92 22.02 17.41 21.96
N GLN A 93 22.10 17.21 20.63
CA GLN A 93 23.39 17.17 19.93
C GLN A 93 24.17 18.49 20.07
N LEU A 94 23.50 19.63 19.92
CA LEU A 94 24.14 20.95 20.05
C LEU A 94 24.68 21.20 21.47
N LEU A 95 23.97 20.72 22.50
CA LEU A 95 24.45 20.81 23.88
C LEU A 95 25.66 19.89 24.13
N PHE A 96 25.65 18.67 23.58
CA PHE A 96 26.82 17.78 23.61
C PHE A 96 28.02 18.39 22.88
N ASP A 97 27.83 18.96 21.69
CA ASP A 97 28.91 19.59 20.90
C ASP A 97 29.50 20.83 21.61
N SER A 98 28.69 21.63 22.30
CA SER A 98 29.15 22.76 23.12
C SER A 98 29.95 22.32 24.35
N LEU A 99 29.52 21.25 25.03
CA LEU A 99 30.24 20.71 26.20
C LEU A 99 31.62 20.15 25.80
N VAL A 100 31.70 19.39 24.71
CA VAL A 100 32.98 18.83 24.23
C VAL A 100 33.96 19.94 23.84
N LYS A 101 33.48 21.04 23.22
CA LYS A 101 34.32 22.20 22.91
C LYS A 101 34.85 22.91 24.15
N LEU A 102 34.02 23.10 25.18
CA LEU A 102 34.47 23.72 26.44
C LEU A 102 35.54 22.88 27.15
N VAL A 103 35.37 21.55 27.17
CA VAL A 103 36.37 20.63 27.77
C VAL A 103 37.69 20.68 27.01
N LEU A 104 37.66 20.65 25.66
CA LEU A 104 38.88 20.74 24.85
C LEU A 104 39.62 22.08 25.04
N ILE A 105 38.88 23.20 25.11
CA ILE A 105 39.47 24.50 25.40
C ILE A 105 40.12 24.52 26.78
N ALA A 106 39.46 23.96 27.81
CA ALA A 106 40.03 23.88 29.15
C ALA A 106 41.32 23.04 29.18
N VAL A 107 41.35 21.87 28.52
CA VAL A 107 42.55 21.02 28.42
C VAL A 107 43.68 21.72 27.68
N LEU A 108 43.39 22.43 26.58
CA LEU A 108 44.38 23.24 25.86
C LEU A 108 44.93 24.37 26.73
N LEU A 109 44.08 25.10 27.46
CA LEU A 109 44.52 26.18 28.35
C LEU A 109 45.34 25.66 29.53
N ILE A 110 44.98 24.51 30.11
CA ILE A 110 45.77 23.84 31.15
C ILE A 110 47.14 23.44 30.59
N GLY A 111 47.19 22.83 29.40
CA GLY A 111 48.44 22.45 28.75
C GLY A 111 49.33 23.66 28.40
N ILE A 112 48.76 24.76 27.93
CA ILE A 112 49.50 26.02 27.67
C ILE A 112 50.01 26.62 29.00
N PHE A 113 49.22 26.55 30.06
CA PHE A 113 49.59 27.04 31.38
C PHE A 113 50.72 26.20 32.02
N GLU A 114 50.66 24.87 31.89
CA GLU A 114 51.73 23.97 32.32
C GLU A 114 53.01 24.12 31.49
N ALA A 115 52.89 24.27 30.16
CA ALA A 115 54.04 24.58 29.29
C ALA A 115 54.69 25.94 29.59
N SER A 116 53.91 26.91 30.07
CA SER A 116 54.44 28.21 30.49
C SER A 116 55.20 28.15 31.83
N ARG A 117 54.95 27.12 32.67
CA ARG A 117 55.66 26.90 33.94
C ARG A 117 57.02 26.22 33.74
N THR A 118 57.22 25.45 32.68
CA THR A 118 58.49 24.74 32.41
C THR A 118 59.53 25.58 31.68
N ILE A 119 59.14 26.69 31.03
CA ILE A 119 60.04 27.58 30.27
C ILE A 119 60.65 28.70 31.14
N LYS A 120 60.12 28.94 32.35
CA LYS A 120 60.71 29.85 33.35
C LYS A 120 61.55 29.06 34.36
N PHE A 121 62.65 28.47 33.90
CA PHE A 121 63.79 28.04 34.71
C PHE A 121 65.06 28.18 33.87
#